data_AF-A0A2D4NHX1-F1
#
_entry.id   AF-A0A2D4NHX1-F1
#
_cell.length_a   1.000
_cell.length_b   1.000
_cell.length_c   1.000
_cell.angle_alpha   90.00
_cell.angle_beta   90.00
_cell.angle_gamma   90.00
#
_symmetry.space_group_name_H-M   'P 1'
#
loop_
_entity.id
_entity.type
_entity.pdbx_description
1 polymer ?
#
loop_
_entity_poly.entity_id
_entity_poly.type
_entity_poly.pdbx_seq_one_letter_code
_entity_poly.pdbx_strand_id
1 'polypeptide(L)'
;SWNRTYEGIAGPVSIDASGERFGDFSVVAMTDPETGAQQVIGNYYGKQGRLEIIPSANYLWEQRLKIDDSRGLEHTNNAACKSSGGVGESAVTGIVVGALLGAGLLMAFYIFRKKYKITIERRNQLEEYNIGKHRQLREDSIRSHFSAA
;
A
#
# COMPACT_ATOMS: atom_id res chain seq x y z
N SER A 1 37.48 -4.34 3.24
CA SER A 1 37.08 -5.23 2.13
C SER A 1 35.90 -6.08 2.56
N TRP A 2 34.92 -6.24 1.66
CA TRP A 2 33.79 -7.17 1.84
C TRP A 2 34.20 -8.57 1.35
N ASN A 3 33.28 -9.54 1.41
CA ASN A 3 33.54 -10.96 1.11
C ASN A 3 34.67 -11.56 1.96
N ARG A 4 34.49 -11.57 3.28
CA ARG A 4 35.50 -12.06 4.22
C ARG A 4 34.88 -12.76 5.42
N THR A 5 35.63 -13.69 5.99
CA THR A 5 35.33 -14.28 7.30
C THR A 5 36.43 -13.86 8.28
N TYR A 6 36.04 -13.54 9.52
CA TYR A 6 36.97 -13.25 10.61
C TYR A 6 36.41 -13.75 11.94
N GLU A 7 37.29 -13.95 12.93
CA GLU A 7 36.87 -14.37 14.28
C GLU A 7 36.36 -13.19 15.08
N GLY A 8 35.14 -13.32 15.60
CA GLY A 8 34.52 -12.40 16.55
C GLY A 8 34.52 -12.96 17.97
N ILE A 9 34.02 -12.17 18.92
CA ILE A 9 33.96 -12.55 20.34
C ILE A 9 33.03 -13.76 20.58
N ALA A 10 32.00 -13.89 19.74
CA ALA A 10 31.01 -14.97 19.80
C ALA A 10 31.16 -15.99 18.64
N GLY A 11 32.37 -16.09 18.06
CA GLY A 11 32.68 -16.98 16.95
C GLY A 11 32.78 -16.29 15.59
N PRO A 12 32.80 -17.07 14.50
CA PRO A 12 33.12 -16.56 13.17
C PRO A 12 32.03 -15.63 12.63
N VAL A 13 32.45 -14.56 11.95
CA VAL A 13 31.59 -13.60 11.26
C VAL A 13 31.93 -13.62 9.78
N SER A 14 30.98 -14.02 8.95
CA SER A 14 31.12 -14.03 7.48
C SER A 14 30.30 -12.92 6.86
N ILE A 15 30.95 -12.08 6.08
CA ILE A 15 30.34 -10.98 5.30
C ILE A 15 30.41 -11.36 3.83
N ASP A 16 29.30 -11.22 3.11
CA ASP A 16 29.19 -11.53 1.69
C ASP A 16 29.79 -10.41 0.79
N ALA A 17 29.59 -10.53 -0.52
CA ALA A 17 30.09 -9.57 -1.49
C ALA A 17 29.31 -8.23 -1.51
N SER A 18 28.07 -8.18 -1.02
CA SER A 18 27.27 -6.95 -0.92
C SER A 18 27.54 -6.19 0.38
N GLY A 19 28.24 -6.83 1.33
CA GLY A 19 28.54 -6.26 2.64
C GLY A 19 27.58 -6.71 3.74
N GLU A 20 26.70 -7.68 3.46
CA GLU A 20 25.75 -8.24 4.43
C GLU A 20 26.34 -9.43 5.18
N ARG A 21 25.90 -9.61 6.44
CA ARG A 21 26.37 -10.73 7.28
C ARG A 21 25.54 -11.97 7.01
N PHE A 22 26.20 -13.10 6.80
CA PHE A 22 25.54 -14.41 6.89
C PHE A 22 25.09 -14.66 8.34
N GLY A 23 23.78 -14.80 8.54
CA GLY A 23 23.18 -15.06 9.85
C GLY A 23 23.24 -16.54 10.21
N ASP A 24 24.00 -16.87 11.23
CA ASP A 24 23.93 -18.17 11.90
C ASP A 24 22.93 -18.10 13.06
N PHE A 25 22.06 -19.10 13.18
CA PHE A 25 20.97 -19.13 14.17
C PHE A 25 20.89 -20.48 14.86
N SER A 26 20.43 -20.48 16.11
CA SER A 26 20.12 -21.69 16.86
C SER A 26 18.62 -21.77 17.12
N VAL A 27 18.06 -22.97 16.96
CA VAL A 27 16.68 -23.28 17.34
C VAL A 27 16.71 -23.84 18.75
N VAL A 28 16.01 -23.18 19.66
CA VAL A 28 15.90 -23.60 21.07
C VAL A 28 14.49 -24.10 21.30
N ALA A 29 14.37 -25.26 21.97
CA ALA A 29 13.09 -25.81 22.36
C ALA A 29 13.14 -26.32 23.80
N MET A 30 11.96 -26.39 24.42
CA MET A 30 11.79 -27.03 25.72
C MET A 30 11.93 -28.55 25.56
N THR A 31 12.92 -29.15 26.21
CA THR A 31 13.17 -30.59 26.19
C THR A 31 12.55 -31.31 27.39
N ASP A 32 12.30 -30.58 28.49
CA ASP A 32 11.67 -31.10 29.69
C ASP A 32 10.56 -30.12 30.17
N PRO A 33 9.26 -30.46 30.00
CA PRO A 33 8.15 -29.62 30.42
C PRO A 33 7.95 -29.55 31.93
N GLU A 34 8.41 -30.57 32.66
CA GLU A 34 8.24 -30.64 34.11
C GLU A 34 9.19 -29.65 34.80
N THR A 35 10.42 -29.54 34.29
CA THR A 35 11.41 -28.57 34.79
C THR A 35 11.44 -27.27 33.99
N GLY A 36 10.84 -27.24 32.80
CA GLY A 36 10.90 -26.12 31.86
C GLY A 36 12.26 -25.99 31.15
N ALA A 37 13.12 -27.02 31.19
CA ALA A 37 14.47 -26.94 30.63
C ALA A 37 14.44 -26.74 29.11
N GLN A 38 15.25 -25.80 28.63
CA GLN A 38 15.40 -25.45 27.22
C GLN A 38 16.78 -25.82 26.73
N GLN A 39 16.86 -26.39 25.52
CA GLN A 39 18.11 -26.77 24.89
C GLN A 39 18.09 -26.37 23.41
N VAL A 40 19.28 -26.17 22.85
CA VAL A 40 19.45 -26.02 21.40
C VAL A 40 19.18 -27.37 20.74
N ILE A 41 18.24 -27.39 19.80
CA ILE A 41 17.82 -28.59 19.08
C ILE A 41 18.29 -28.60 17.63
N GLY A 42 18.81 -27.47 17.14
CA GLY A 42 19.35 -27.36 15.80
C GLY A 42 20.04 -26.04 15.55
N ASN A 43 20.89 -26.01 14.53
CA ASN A 43 21.62 -24.83 14.09
C ASN A 43 21.44 -24.62 12.60
N TYR A 44 21.21 -23.38 12.20
CA TYR A 44 21.23 -22.92 10.82
C TYR A 44 22.54 -22.18 10.55
N TYR A 45 23.27 -22.62 9.54
CA TYR A 45 24.52 -22.02 9.11
C TYR A 45 24.27 -21.18 7.85
N GLY A 46 24.26 -19.85 8.00
CA GLY A 46 23.82 -18.92 6.96
C GLY A 46 24.69 -18.91 5.73
N LYS A 47 26.00 -19.14 5.87
CA LYS A 47 26.94 -19.18 4.74
C LYS A 47 26.75 -20.44 3.88
N GLN A 48 26.35 -21.56 4.49
CA GLN A 48 26.10 -22.84 3.84
C GLN A 48 24.62 -23.02 3.45
N GLY A 49 23.72 -22.21 4.01
CA GLY A 49 22.28 -22.34 3.81
C GLY A 49 21.72 -23.66 4.36
N ARG A 50 22.33 -24.23 5.40
CA ARG A 50 22.01 -25.57 5.90
C ARG A 50 21.50 -25.54 7.33
N LEU A 51 20.38 -26.23 7.56
CA LEU A 51 19.86 -26.55 8.88
C LEU A 51 20.37 -27.94 9.31
N GLU A 52 20.94 -28.02 10.51
CA GLU A 52 21.39 -29.25 11.14
C GLU A 52 20.63 -29.45 12.46
N ILE A 53 19.88 -30.54 12.55
CA ILE A 53 19.17 -30.93 13.76
C ILE A 53 20.10 -31.76 14.63
N ILE A 54 20.15 -31.46 15.92
CA ILE A 54 21.02 -32.13 16.90
C ILE A 54 20.31 -33.40 17.39
N PRO A 55 20.84 -34.60 17.12
CA PRO A 55 20.15 -35.86 17.44
C PRO A 55 20.00 -36.15 18.94
N SER A 56 20.78 -35.48 19.80
CA SER A 56 20.79 -35.73 21.25
C SER A 56 19.69 -35.00 22.02
N ALA A 57 18.96 -34.10 21.37
CA ALA A 57 17.82 -33.45 21.98
C ALA A 57 16.59 -34.36 21.86
N ASN A 58 16.33 -35.16 22.90
CA ASN A 58 15.04 -35.84 23.08
C ASN A 58 13.97 -34.78 23.35
N TYR A 59 13.57 -34.02 22.34
CA TYR A 59 12.43 -33.12 22.48
C TYR A 59 11.14 -33.93 22.28
N LEU A 60 10.14 -33.66 23.11
CA LEU A 60 8.92 -34.46 23.22
C LEU A 60 8.00 -34.43 21.98
N TRP A 61 8.38 -33.68 20.95
CA TRP A 61 7.56 -33.49 19.76
C TRP A 61 7.89 -34.43 18.60
N GLU A 62 8.94 -35.27 18.66
CA GLU A 62 9.28 -36.28 17.63
C GLU A 62 8.04 -37.11 17.19
N GLN A 63 7.14 -37.42 18.12
CA GLN A 63 5.88 -38.13 17.81
C GLN A 63 4.76 -37.24 17.25
N ARG A 64 4.77 -35.92 17.48
CA ARG A 64 3.77 -34.97 16.98
C ARG A 64 4.18 -34.28 15.67
N LEU A 65 5.47 -34.28 15.35
CA LEU A 65 6.03 -33.75 14.10
C LEU A 65 6.29 -34.83 13.05
N LYS A 66 5.87 -36.08 13.31
CA LYS A 66 5.25 -36.92 12.29
C LYS A 66 3.93 -36.26 11.85
N ILE A 67 4.02 -35.03 11.37
CA ILE A 67 3.05 -34.45 10.47
C ILE A 67 3.07 -35.41 9.31
N ASP A 68 1.99 -36.17 9.24
CA ASP A 68 1.51 -36.91 8.12
C ASP A 68 1.98 -36.25 6.80
N ASP A 69 3.09 -36.72 6.22
CA ASP A 69 3.51 -36.28 4.88
C ASP A 69 2.39 -36.56 3.86
N SER A 70 1.44 -37.45 4.18
CA SER A 70 0.19 -37.68 3.44
C SER A 70 -0.80 -36.51 3.51
N ARG A 71 -0.77 -35.67 4.57
CA ARG A 71 -1.56 -34.42 4.63
C ARG A 71 -0.87 -33.26 3.94
N GLY A 72 0.42 -33.38 3.65
CA GLY A 72 1.15 -32.46 2.77
C GLY A 72 0.79 -32.63 1.29
N LEU A 73 0.33 -33.83 0.89
CA LEU A 73 -0.03 -34.14 -0.51
C LEU A 73 -1.54 -34.01 -0.81
N GLU A 74 -2.41 -34.02 0.20
CA GLU A 74 -3.85 -33.76 -0.02
C GLU A 74 -4.26 -32.29 0.12
N HIS A 75 -3.31 -31.38 0.39
CA HIS A 75 -3.56 -29.93 0.25
C HIS A 75 -2.82 -29.29 -0.93
N THR A 76 -2.20 -30.10 -1.80
CA THR A 76 -1.81 -29.66 -3.14
C THR A 76 -3.03 -29.67 -4.05
N ASN A 77 -4.01 -28.80 -3.77
CA ASN A 77 -4.93 -28.21 -4.75
C ASN A 77 -5.61 -27.01 -4.06
N ASN A 78 -5.12 -25.81 -4.40
CA ASN A 78 -5.84 -24.52 -4.32
C ASN A 78 -5.63 -23.58 -3.13
N ALA A 79 -4.46 -23.57 -2.49
CA ALA A 79 -4.05 -22.39 -1.74
C ALA A 79 -2.57 -22.08 -1.97
N ALA A 80 -2.25 -21.66 -3.19
CA ALA A 80 -1.04 -20.89 -3.42
C ALA A 80 -1.02 -19.75 -2.39
N CYS A 81 0.04 -19.69 -1.57
CA CYS A 81 0.42 -18.48 -0.87
C CYS A 81 0.31 -17.34 -1.87
N LYS A 82 -0.74 -16.52 -1.74
CA LYS A 82 -0.88 -15.31 -2.53
C LYS A 82 0.31 -14.44 -2.15
N SER A 83 1.30 -14.45 -3.03
CA SER A 83 2.38 -13.48 -3.12
C SER A 83 1.87 -12.12 -2.66
N SER A 84 2.38 -11.67 -1.53
CA SER A 84 2.24 -10.31 -1.02
C SER A 84 2.78 -9.35 -2.08
N GLY A 85 1.89 -8.79 -2.91
CA GLY A 85 2.31 -7.88 -3.98
C GLY A 85 1.29 -7.63 -5.09
N GLY A 86 0.20 -8.39 -5.15
CA GLY A 86 -0.92 -8.10 -6.07
C GLY A 86 -2.07 -7.43 -5.34
N VAL A 87 -2.47 -6.23 -5.74
CA VAL A 87 -3.76 -5.65 -5.38
C VAL A 87 -4.83 -6.70 -5.70
N GLY A 88 -5.47 -7.25 -4.67
CA GLY A 88 -6.40 -8.36 -4.83
C GLY A 88 -7.49 -8.04 -5.86
N GLU A 89 -7.96 -9.02 -6.60
CA GLU A 89 -8.99 -8.86 -7.65
C GLU A 89 -10.23 -8.09 -7.16
N SER A 90 -10.56 -8.20 -5.86
CA SER A 90 -11.64 -7.44 -5.20
C SER A 90 -11.31 -5.96 -4.96
N ALA A 91 -10.04 -5.60 -4.79
CA ALA A 91 -9.61 -4.21 -4.69
C ALA A 91 -9.56 -3.53 -6.07
N VAL A 92 -9.23 -4.27 -7.13
CA VAL A 92 -9.23 -3.75 -8.50
C VAL A 92 -10.64 -3.33 -8.93
N THR A 93 -11.65 -4.16 -8.67
CA THR A 93 -13.05 -3.81 -8.99
C THR A 93 -13.53 -2.61 -8.17
N GLY A 94 -13.17 -2.53 -6.88
CA GLY A 94 -13.48 -1.36 -6.04
C GLY A 94 -12.85 -0.06 -6.55
N ILE A 95 -11.59 -0.10 -7.00
CA ILE A 95 -10.89 1.07 -7.58
C ILE A 95 -11.56 1.50 -8.89
N VAL A 96 -11.93 0.55 -9.77
CA VAL A 96 -12.57 0.88 -11.06
C VAL A 96 -13.94 1.52 -10.83
N VAL A 97 -14.79 0.94 -9.98
CA VAL A 97 -16.12 1.50 -9.67
C VAL A 97 -15.98 2.85 -8.96
N GLY A 98 -15.07 2.96 -7.99
CA GLY A 98 -14.79 4.20 -7.28
C GLY A 98 -14.26 5.31 -8.19
N ALA A 99 -13.39 4.98 -9.15
CA ALA A 99 -12.86 5.93 -10.13
C ALA A 99 -13.95 6.42 -11.10
N LEU A 100 -14.84 5.54 -11.57
CA LEU A 100 -15.95 5.92 -12.44
C LEU A 100 -16.95 6.83 -11.71
N LEU A 101 -17.32 6.48 -10.49
CA LEU A 101 -18.21 7.31 -9.66
C LEU A 101 -17.54 8.65 -9.28
N GLY A 102 -16.26 8.62 -8.90
CA GLY A 102 -15.47 9.81 -8.58
C GLY A 102 -15.32 10.75 -9.77
N ALA A 103 -14.98 10.22 -10.95
CA ALA A 103 -14.90 11.00 -12.18
C ALA A 103 -16.25 11.61 -12.57
N GLY A 104 -17.34 10.86 -12.41
CA GLY A 104 -18.70 11.35 -12.62
C GLY A 104 -19.06 12.52 -11.70
N LEU A 105 -18.77 12.41 -10.41
CA LEU A 105 -19.01 13.47 -9.43
C LEU A 105 -18.14 14.71 -9.69
N LEU A 106 -16.85 14.52 -10.03
CA LEU A 106 -15.96 15.62 -10.38
C LEU A 106 -16.41 16.32 -11.66
N MET A 107 -16.84 15.58 -12.68
CA MET A 107 -17.40 16.16 -13.90
C MET A 107 -18.70 16.91 -13.66
N ALA A 108 -19.61 16.35 -12.85
CA ALA A 108 -20.86 17.04 -12.48
C ALA A 108 -20.56 18.33 -11.72
N PHE A 109 -19.64 18.29 -10.74
CA PHE A 109 -19.19 19.45 -9.99
C PHE A 109 -18.52 20.50 -10.87
N TYR A 110 -17.68 20.07 -11.83
CA TYR A 110 -17.03 20.96 -12.79
C TYR A 110 -18.07 21.64 -13.69
N ILE A 111 -19.03 20.90 -14.24
CA ILE A 111 -20.12 21.44 -15.06
C ILE A 111 -20.96 22.41 -14.23
N PHE A 112 -21.29 22.06 -13.00
CA PHE A 112 -22.01 22.94 -12.07
C PHE A 112 -21.20 24.23 -11.85
N ARG A 113 -19.97 24.16 -11.36
CA ARG A 113 -19.14 25.37 -11.17
C ARG A 113 -18.99 26.20 -12.44
N LYS A 114 -18.78 25.56 -13.60
CA LYS A 114 -18.64 26.25 -14.88
C LYS A 114 -19.94 26.88 -15.34
N LYS A 115 -21.08 26.19 -15.23
CA LYS A 115 -22.41 26.72 -15.56
C LYS A 115 -22.81 27.85 -14.63
N TYR A 116 -22.54 27.74 -13.34
CA TYR A 116 -22.82 28.80 -12.36
C TYR A 116 -21.96 30.03 -12.64
N LYS A 117 -20.67 29.87 -12.93
CA LYS A 117 -19.80 30.96 -13.37
C LYS A 117 -20.31 31.64 -14.65
N ILE A 118 -20.60 30.86 -15.70
CA ILE A 118 -21.13 31.38 -16.98
C ILE A 118 -22.48 32.08 -16.79
N THR A 119 -23.34 31.57 -15.90
CA THR A 119 -24.66 32.15 -15.64
C THR A 119 -24.55 33.48 -14.88
N ILE A 120 -23.64 33.57 -13.91
CA ILE A 120 -23.35 34.82 -13.19
C ILE A 120 -22.78 35.85 -14.15
N GLU A 121 -21.79 35.49 -14.97
CA GLU A 121 -21.18 36.40 -15.94
C GLU A 121 -22.20 36.94 -16.95
N ARG A 122 -23.10 36.10 -17.47
CA ARG A 122 -24.16 36.56 -18.38
C ARG A 122 -25.17 37.49 -17.72
N ARG A 123 -25.57 37.22 -16.47
CA ARG A 123 -26.48 38.12 -15.74
C ARG A 123 -25.82 39.46 -15.47
N ASN A 124 -24.54 39.46 -15.09
CA ASN A 124 -23.76 40.66 -14.86
C ASN A 124 -23.63 41.52 -16.15
N GLN A 125 -23.30 40.90 -17.29
CA GLN A 125 -23.23 41.61 -18.57
C GLN A 125 -24.59 42.16 -19.02
N LEU A 126 -25.69 41.43 -18.77
CA LEU A 126 -27.03 41.90 -19.09
C LEU A 126 -27.45 43.07 -18.17
N GLU A 127 -27.09 43.02 -16.89
CA GLU A 127 -27.28 44.14 -15.96
C GLU A 127 -26.48 45.36 -16.38
N GLU A 128 -25.20 45.22 -16.72
CA GLU A 128 -24.36 46.31 -17.22
C GLU A 128 -24.92 46.92 -18.52
N TYR A 129 -25.36 46.09 -19.46
CA TYR A 129 -25.99 46.55 -20.70
C TYR A 129 -27.30 47.32 -20.41
N ASN A 130 -28.15 46.81 -19.53
CA ASN A 130 -29.41 47.46 -19.16
C ASN A 130 -29.17 48.80 -18.44
N ILE A 131 -28.20 48.86 -17.52
CA ILE A 131 -27.80 50.10 -16.82
C ILE A 131 -27.26 51.13 -17.83
N GLY A 132 -26.42 50.69 -18.78
CA GLY A 132 -25.89 51.54 -19.84
C GLY A 132 -26.98 52.12 -20.74
N LYS A 133 -27.93 51.29 -21.19
CA LYS A 133 -29.07 51.75 -22.01
C LYS A 133 -29.98 52.72 -21.25
N HIS A 134 -30.23 52.46 -19.97
CA HIS A 134 -31.07 53.34 -19.16
C HIS A 134 -30.41 54.72 -18.94
N ARG A 135 -29.07 54.76 -18.82
CA ARG A 135 -28.31 56.01 -18.77
C ARG A 135 -28.40 56.77 -20.09
N GLN A 136 -28.23 56.09 -21.22
CA GLN A 136 -28.29 56.71 -22.55
C GLN A 136 -29.67 57.32 -22.85
N LEU A 137 -30.75 56.61 -22.54
CA LEU A 137 -32.12 57.14 -22.71
C LEU A 137 -32.37 58.38 -21.86
N ARG A 138 -31.78 58.45 -20.65
CA ARG A 138 -31.87 59.63 -19.78
C ARG A 138 -31.10 60.82 -20.37
N GLU A 139 -29.94 60.58 -20.95
CA GLU A 139 -29.13 61.63 -21.60
C GLU A 139 -29.82 62.14 -22.89
N ASP A 140 -30.42 61.25 -23.68
CA ASP A 140 -31.17 61.59 -24.88
C ASP A 140 -32.46 62.36 -24.57
N SER A 141 -33.19 62.02 -23.50
CA SER A 141 -34.39 62.77 -23.09
C SER A 141 -34.06 64.19 -22.63
N ILE A 142 -32.91 64.36 -21.97
CA ILE A 142 -32.44 65.69 -21.57
C ILE A 142 -32.06 66.49 -22.82
N ARG A 143 -31.30 65.90 -23.74
CA ARG A 143 -30.86 66.57 -24.97
C ARG A 143 -32.03 66.96 -25.88
N SER A 144 -33.04 66.10 -26.03
CA SER A 144 -34.22 66.41 -26.83
C SER A 144 -35.06 67.54 -26.24
N HIS A 145 -35.13 67.63 -24.92
CA HIS A 145 -35.79 68.74 -24.22
C HIS A 145 -35.05 70.08 -24.39
N PHE A 146 -33.73 70.06 -24.60
CA PHE A 146 -32.94 71.26 -24.90
C PHE A 146 -32.92 71.64 -26.38
N SER A 147 -33.10 70.69 -27.31
CA SER A 147 -33.21 71.00 -28.75
C SER A 147 -34.61 71.46 -29.18
N ALA A 148 -35.63 71.28 -28.34
CA ALA A 148 -37.01 71.68 -28.61
C ALA A 148 -37.40 73.04 -27.98
N ALA A 149 -36.45 73.73 -27.34
CA ALA A 149 -36.58 75.08 -26.78
C ALA A 149 -35.68 76.05 -27.56
#